data_AF-A0AAE9WK39-F1
#
_entry.id   AF-A0AAE9WK39-F1
#
_cell.length_a   1.000
_cell.length_b   1.000
_cell.length_c   1.000
_cell.angle_alpha   90.00
_cell.angle_beta   90.00
_cell.angle_gamma   90.00
#
_symmetry.space_group_name_H-M   'P 1'
#
loop_
_entity.id
_entity.type
_entity.pdbx_description
1 polymer ?
#
loop_
_entity_poly.entity_id
_entity_poly.type
_entity_poly.pdbx_seq_one_letter_code
_entity_poly.pdbx_strand_id
1 'polypeptide(L)'
;MLSRTTSIIIYLTLAFLLLHTAKSAHGFITTSHAYESLPIAIKIECLTITVLFSLLTISTAAPLRCIVLSKWTTKSMDNSYLSYRINFLRIKELRDTYVPSATKKT
;
A
#
# COMPACT_ATOMS: atom_id res chain seq x y z
N MET A 1 8.16 4.32 18.64
CA MET A 1 6.93 3.81 17.99
C MET A 1 5.76 4.51 18.65
N LEU A 2 4.94 5.26 17.89
CA LEU A 2 3.72 5.85 18.45
C LEU A 2 2.80 4.72 18.93
N SER A 3 2.20 4.85 20.12
CA SER A 3 1.20 3.90 20.59
C SER A 3 -0.01 3.91 19.65
N ARG A 4 -0.62 2.74 19.40
CA ARG A 4 -1.81 2.63 18.54
C ARG A 4 -2.94 3.58 18.98
N THR A 5 -3.09 3.80 20.28
CA THR A 5 -4.05 4.75 20.85
C THR A 5 -3.72 6.20 20.48
N THR A 6 -2.44 6.58 20.52
CA THR A 6 -1.99 7.93 20.13
C THR A 6 -2.22 8.19 18.64
N SER A 7 -1.98 7.21 17.76
CA SER A 7 -2.29 7.36 16.33
C SER A 7 -3.78 7.55 16.07
N ILE A 8 -4.66 6.81 16.76
CA ILE A 8 -6.11 6.98 16.64
C ILE A 8 -6.55 8.39 17.06
N ILE A 9 -6.02 8.88 18.19
CA ILE A 9 -6.32 10.24 18.66
C ILE A 9 -5.88 11.27 17.61
N ILE A 10 -4.70 11.12 17.02
CA ILE A 10 -4.20 12.03 15.97
C ILE A 10 -5.07 11.98 14.71
N TYR A 11 -5.56 10.80 14.31
CA TYR A 11 -6.50 10.68 13.19
C TYR A 11 -7.81 11.41 13.46
N LEU A 12 -8.36 11.26 14.67
CA LEU A 12 -9.60 11.93 15.08
C LEU A 12 -9.43 13.45 15.14
N THR A 13 -8.30 13.94 15.66
CA THR A 13 -8.04 15.39 15.71
C THR A 13 -7.86 15.98 14.30
N LEU A 14 -7.15 15.29 13.41
CA LEU A 14 -7.02 15.70 12.01
C LEU A 14 -8.38 15.70 11.28
N ALA A 15 -9.23 14.71 11.52
CA ALA A 15 -10.58 14.66 10.95
C ALA A 15 -11.45 15.82 11.45
N PHE A 16 -11.35 16.16 12.74
CA PHE A 16 -12.04 17.31 13.31
C PHE A 16 -11.55 18.64 12.72
N LEU A 17 -10.23 18.79 12.55
CA LEU A 17 -9.64 19.95 11.89
C LEU A 17 -10.13 20.09 10.45
N LEU A 18 -10.17 18.98 9.70
CA LEU A 18 -10.69 18.96 8.33
C LEU A 18 -12.14 19.47 8.29
N LEU A 19 -13.00 18.97 9.19
CA LEU A 19 -14.39 19.40 9.31
C LEU A 19 -14.50 20.89 9.65
N HIS A 20 -13.63 21.39 10.53
CA HIS A 20 -13.56 22.81 10.87
C HIS A 20 -13.22 23.67 9.64
N THR A 21 -12.18 23.31 8.88
CA THR A 21 -11.84 23.99 7.61
C THR A 21 -12.97 23.93 6.59
N ALA A 22 -13.66 22.79 6.48
CA ALA A 22 -14.79 22.64 5.56
C ALA A 22 -15.96 23.57 5.94
N LYS A 23 -16.26 23.68 7.25
CA LYS A 23 -17.26 24.61 7.76
C LYS A 23 -16.86 26.07 7.50
N SER A 24 -15.58 26.41 7.69
CA SER A 24 -15.04 27.74 7.39
C SER A 24 -15.17 28.10 5.91
N ALA A 25 -14.80 27.17 5.01
CA ALA A 25 -14.97 27.32 3.57
C ALA A 25 -16.44 27.51 3.17
N HIS A 26 -17.33 26.71 3.74
CA HIS A 26 -18.76 26.83 3.48
C HIS A 26 -19.33 28.16 3.99
N GLY A 27 -18.94 28.59 5.19
CA GLY A 27 -19.28 29.90 5.74
C GLY A 27 -18.82 31.04 4.83
N PHE A 28 -17.59 30.96 4.30
CA PHE A 28 -17.09 31.95 3.36
C PHE A 28 -17.91 32.01 2.07
N ILE A 29 -18.21 30.86 1.46
CA ILE A 29 -18.98 30.79 0.21
C ILE A 29 -20.41 31.33 0.40
N THR A 30 -21.01 31.09 1.56
CA THR A 30 -22.39 31.51 1.85
C THR A 30 -22.52 32.98 2.25
N THR A 31 -21.48 33.56 2.85
CA THR A 31 -21.51 34.95 3.36
C THR A 31 -20.79 35.96 2.48
N SER A 32 -19.78 35.53 1.73
CA SER A 32 -19.07 36.41 0.81
C SER A 32 -19.72 36.36 -0.56
N HIS A 33 -20.17 37.51 -1.06
CA HIS A 33 -20.60 37.67 -2.45
C HIS A 33 -19.42 37.64 -3.45
N ALA A 34 -18.22 37.24 -3.00
CA ALA A 34 -16.98 37.19 -3.76
C ALA A 34 -16.73 35.76 -4.26
N TYR A 35 -17.28 35.44 -5.43
CA TYR A 35 -17.22 34.11 -6.04
C TYR A 35 -15.87 33.73 -6.65
N GLU A 36 -14.90 34.64 -6.72
CA GLU A 36 -13.72 34.42 -7.55
C GLU A 36 -12.65 33.54 -6.89
N SER A 37 -12.49 33.58 -5.55
CA SER A 37 -11.51 32.72 -4.89
C SER A 37 -11.68 32.57 -3.39
N LEU A 38 -11.40 31.36 -2.87
CA LEU A 38 -11.27 31.16 -1.43
C LEU A 38 -10.08 31.95 -0.86
N PRO A 39 -10.17 32.44 0.39
CA PRO A 39 -9.06 33.06 1.11
C PRO A 39 -7.85 32.15 1.14
N ILE A 40 -6.67 32.75 1.00
CA ILE A 40 -5.40 32.00 0.98
C ILE A 40 -5.16 31.23 2.28
N ALA A 41 -5.67 31.75 3.41
CA ALA A 41 -5.61 31.08 4.70
C ALA A 41 -6.31 29.71 4.67
N ILE A 42 -7.56 29.64 4.19
CA ILE A 42 -8.33 28.38 4.11
C ILE A 42 -7.65 27.39 3.15
N LYS A 43 -7.07 27.89 2.04
CA LYS A 43 -6.31 27.06 1.11
C LYS A 43 -5.09 26.43 1.78
N ILE A 44 -4.31 27.22 2.53
CA ILE A 44 -3.11 26.73 3.25
C ILE A 44 -3.50 25.76 4.36
N GLU A 45 -4.55 26.05 5.14
CA GLU A 45 -5.04 25.13 6.18
C GLU A 45 -5.45 23.78 5.58
N CYS A 46 -6.20 23.77 4.49
CA CYS A 46 -6.59 22.53 3.81
C CYS A 46 -5.36 21.74 3.31
N LEU A 47 -4.39 22.44 2.72
CA LEU A 47 -3.18 21.82 2.17
C LEU A 47 -2.30 21.22 3.27
N THR A 48 -2.12 21.93 4.38
CA THR A 48 -1.35 21.44 5.53
C THR A 48 -2.01 20.22 6.19
N ILE A 49 -3.34 20.23 6.38
CA ILE A 49 -4.09 19.08 6.91
C ILE A 49 -3.93 17.88 5.96
N THR A 50 -4.04 18.08 4.65
CA THR A 50 -3.90 17.01 3.65
C THR A 50 -2.51 16.37 3.69
N VAL A 51 -1.45 17.19 3.75
CA VAL A 51 -0.08 16.71 3.87
C VAL A 51 0.11 15.90 5.16
N LEU A 52 -0.36 16.42 6.29
CA LEU A 52 -0.29 15.70 7.57
C LEU A 52 -1.04 14.37 7.53
N PHE A 53 -2.23 14.34 6.94
CA PHE A 53 -3.02 13.13 6.79
C PHE A 53 -2.30 12.07 5.94
N SER A 54 -1.70 12.49 4.83
CA SER A 54 -0.93 11.61 3.94
C SER A 54 0.30 11.02 4.64
N LEU A 55 1.08 11.84 5.34
CA LEU A 55 2.26 11.39 6.09
C LEU A 55 1.88 10.42 7.20
N LEU A 56 0.81 10.70 7.93
CA LEU A 56 0.31 9.82 8.98
C LEU A 56 -0.14 8.46 8.39
N THR A 57 -0.85 8.49 7.26
CA THR A 57 -1.29 7.28 6.55
C THR A 57 -0.10 6.42 6.14
N ILE A 58 0.92 7.02 5.53
CA ILE A 58 2.14 6.31 5.13
C ILE A 58 2.87 5.76 6.36
N SER A 59 3.00 6.55 7.43
CA SER A 59 3.71 6.13 8.65
C SER A 59 3.03 4.99 9.41
N THR A 60 1.72 4.84 9.25
CA THR A 60 0.91 3.79 9.91
C THR A 60 0.59 2.62 8.99
N ALA A 61 0.92 2.72 7.70
CA ALA A 61 0.76 1.63 6.75
C ALA A 61 1.59 0.43 7.19
N ALA A 62 1.00 -0.77 7.10
CA ALA A 62 1.72 -1.99 7.41
C ALA A 62 2.89 -2.18 6.45
N PRO A 63 4.05 -2.69 6.92
CA PRO A 63 5.17 -2.97 6.03
C PRO A 63 4.75 -3.99 4.97
N LEU A 64 5.26 -3.80 3.75
CA LEU A 64 5.04 -4.72 2.65
C LEU A 64 5.52 -6.12 3.06
N ARG A 65 4.63 -7.11 2.99
CA ARG A 65 4.95 -8.51 3.27
C ARG A 65 5.30 -9.20 1.95
N CYS A 66 6.39 -9.96 1.95
CA CYS A 66 6.77 -10.77 0.81
C CYS A 66 5.73 -11.87 0.58
N ILE A 67 5.22 -11.97 -0.65
CA ILE A 67 4.37 -13.07 -1.08
C ILE A 67 5.28 -14.14 -1.67
N VAL A 68 5.44 -15.25 -0.96
CA VAL A 68 6.23 -16.39 -1.46
C VAL A 68 5.33 -17.22 -2.39
N LEU A 69 5.56 -17.10 -3.71
CA LEU A 69 4.82 -17.82 -4.75
C LEU A 69 5.08 -19.35 -4.73
N SER A 70 6.14 -19.79 -4.05
CA SER A 70 6.49 -21.19 -3.85
C SER A 70 6.42 -21.52 -2.35
N LYS A 71 5.33 -22.17 -1.91
CA LYS A 71 5.16 -22.66 -0.52
C LYS A 71 6.26 -23.62 -0.03
N TRP A 72 7.20 -24.02 -0.91
CA TRP A 72 8.21 -25.05 -0.66
C TRP A 72 9.65 -24.55 -0.66
N THR A 73 9.90 -23.24 -0.79
CA THR A 73 11.26 -22.70 -0.81
C THR A 73 11.45 -21.68 0.30
N THR A 74 11.84 -22.17 1.49
CA THR A 74 12.30 -21.39 2.65
C THR A 74 13.72 -20.85 2.48
N LYS A 75 14.13 -20.51 1.25
CA LYS A 75 15.42 -19.85 1.00
C LYS A 75 15.17 -18.43 0.51
N SER A 76 15.54 -17.48 1.37
CA SER A 76 15.76 -16.10 0.96
C SER A 76 16.82 -16.06 -0.13
N MET A 77 16.62 -15.15 -1.07
CA MET A 77 17.41 -14.96 -2.29
C MET A 77 17.22 -16.01 -3.37
N ASP A 78 17.01 -15.49 -4.57
CA ASP A 78 16.88 -16.14 -5.87
C ASP A 78 18.02 -17.14 -6.18
N ASN A 79 18.05 -18.26 -5.46
CA ASN A 79 18.82 -19.45 -5.85
C ASN A 79 18.21 -20.13 -7.09
N SER A 80 17.03 -19.68 -7.54
CA SER A 80 16.43 -20.02 -8.82
C SER A 80 17.38 -19.71 -9.98
N TYR A 81 18.16 -18.63 -9.91
CA TYR A 81 19.07 -18.23 -10.98
C TYR A 81 20.37 -19.05 -11.01
N LEU A 82 20.91 -19.46 -9.86
CA LEU A 82 22.13 -20.27 -9.78
C LEU A 82 21.87 -21.77 -10.04
N SER A 83 20.65 -22.25 -9.84
CA SER A 83 20.24 -23.63 -10.15
C SER A 83 19.72 -23.81 -11.59
N TYR A 84 19.49 -22.72 -12.33
CA TYR A 84 19.05 -22.75 -13.74
C TYR A 84 20.21 -22.95 -14.73
N ARG A 85 21.31 -23.60 -14.34
CA ARG A 85 22.03 -24.38 -15.36
C ARG A 85 21.04 -25.45 -15.79
N ILE A 86 20.67 -25.43 -17.07
CA ILE A 86 19.84 -26.46 -17.68
C ILE A 86 20.54 -27.80 -17.47
N ASN A 87 20.20 -28.47 -16.37
CA ASN A 87 20.74 -29.76 -16.05
C ASN A 87 19.86 -30.75 -16.81
N PHE A 88 20.43 -31.41 -17.82
CA PHE A 88 19.72 -32.37 -18.65
C PHE A 88 19.03 -33.46 -17.81
N LEU A 89 19.57 -33.76 -16.62
CA LEU A 89 18.95 -34.65 -15.63
C LEU A 89 17.61 -34.12 -15.11
N ARG A 90 17.52 -32.81 -14.81
CA ARG A 90 16.28 -32.16 -14.33
C ARG A 90 15.21 -32.11 -15.42
N ILE A 91 15.61 -31.89 -16.68
CA ILE A 91 14.68 -31.96 -17.82
C ILE A 91 14.15 -33.39 -18.01
N LYS A 92 15.01 -34.40 -17.87
CA LYS A 92 14.59 -35.81 -17.94
C LYS A 92 13.66 -36.18 -16.80
N GLU A 93 13.98 -35.79 -15.56
CA GLU A 93 13.11 -35.99 -14.39
C GLU A 93 11.76 -35.31 -14.54
N LEU A 94 11.72 -34.05 -14.98
CA LEU A 94 10.46 -33.34 -15.21
C LEU A 94 9.67 -33.98 -16.37
N ARG A 95 10.33 -34.42 -17.43
CA ARG A 95 9.67 -35.20 -18.49
C ARG A 95 9.07 -36.48 -17.89
N ASP A 96 9.82 -37.25 -17.12
CA ASP A 96 9.34 -38.51 -16.55
C ASP A 96 8.23 -38.30 -15.50
N THR A 97 8.20 -37.14 -14.82
CA THR A 97 7.20 -36.78 -13.81
C THR A 97 5.90 -36.24 -14.44
N TYR A 98 6.00 -35.52 -15.56
CA TYR A 98 4.87 -34.88 -16.24
C TYR A 98 4.44 -35.59 -17.54
N VAL A 99 5.12 -36.67 -17.95
CA VAL A 99 4.60 -37.57 -18.98
C VAL A 99 3.31 -38.18 -18.41
N PRO A 100 2.16 -37.98 -19.07
CA PRO A 100 0.90 -38.53 -18.60
C PRO A 100 1.04 -40.04 -18.51
N SER A 101 0.54 -40.63 -17.43
CA SER A 101 0.45 -42.08 -17.20
C SER A 101 -0.36 -42.86 -18.27
N ALA A 102 -0.74 -42.21 -19.38
CA ALA A 102 -1.49 -42.77 -20.49
C ALA A 102 -0.63 -43.55 -21.51
N THR A 103 0.70 -43.37 -21.56
CA THR A 103 1.57 -44.10 -22.51
C THR A 103 2.25 -45.34 -21.92
N LYS A 104 2.06 -45.65 -20.63
CA LYS A 104 2.52 -46.92 -20.01
C LYS A 104 1.48 -48.03 -20.21
N LYS A 105 1.22 -48.39 -21.46
CA LYS A 105 0.59 -49.67 -21.81
C LYS A 105 1.26 -50.22 -23.07
N THR A 106 2.20 -51.13 -22.86
CA THR A 106 2.42 -52.44 -23.52
C THR A 106 3.80 -52.92 -23.12
#